data_AF-A0A855NDS0-F1
#
_entry.id   AF-A0A855NDS0-F1
#
_cell.length_a   1.000
_cell.length_b   1.000
_cell.length_c   1.000
_cell.angle_alpha   90.00
_cell.angle_beta   90.00
_cell.angle_gamma   90.00
#
_symmetry.space_group_name_H-M   'P 1'
#
loop_
_entity.id
_entity.type
_entity.pdbx_description
1 polymer ?
#
loop_
_entity_poly.entity_id
_entity_poly.type
_entity_poly.pdbx_seq_one_letter_code
_entity_poly.pdbx_strand_id
1 'polypeptide(L)'
;MYLKQWIDIIYQTFINQNEMLKEIKIMEGNLDKSIKSTNYQVEIKNAIPKIALIIGESTQRNYMNLYGYPLKNTQNLSQKTKNGELFIFNDIISSYSHTNQALESVLTFKNYENSSTAWYKHMNLIDILKLAGYKTFWLSNQESVASYGNSYSVIAKRSHITKYSSQRVDGKSPLTYDGILLDIFKTLPQTKENSFYIFHLLGTHRGYKERYPANFEKFTYQDIKTDINLDKKQSKIVANYVNAILYNDKIVSDIMDKFKDDEAIVFYLSDHGEEVYDFRDFAGHSDTMASRYMVEIPFMIYVSSQLKQNRPDIIKKIQNAQNLPFMSDDFIHAFMDIAGIKSKDFNNTRSLFDNAFNASRKRFYSGKDYDLELKP
;
A
#
# COMPACT_ATOMS: atom_id res chain seq x y z
N MET A 1 41.55 -3.27 -8.54
CA MET A 1 40.53 -3.38 -9.61
C MET A 1 39.11 -3.18 -9.11
N TYR A 2 38.76 -3.66 -7.90
CA TYR A 2 37.41 -3.50 -7.31
C TYR A 2 37.04 -2.06 -6.86
N LEU A 3 37.99 -1.27 -6.32
CA LEU A 3 37.70 0.09 -5.84
C LEU A 3 37.19 1.04 -6.94
N LYS A 4 37.67 0.85 -8.18
CA LYS A 4 37.29 1.68 -9.33
C LYS A 4 35.87 1.36 -9.80
N GLN A 5 35.47 0.08 -9.80
CA GLN A 5 34.09 -0.34 -10.07
C GLN A 5 33.10 0.20 -9.02
N TRP A 6 33.47 0.24 -7.73
CA TRP A 6 32.61 0.81 -6.69
C TRP A 6 32.46 2.33 -6.85
N ILE A 7 33.54 3.05 -7.17
CA ILE A 7 33.48 4.50 -7.43
C ILE A 7 32.66 4.77 -8.70
N ASP A 8 32.82 3.98 -9.75
CA ASP A 8 32.04 4.11 -10.99
C ASP A 8 30.55 3.79 -10.77
N ILE A 9 30.22 2.76 -9.96
CA ILE A 9 28.82 2.46 -9.58
C ILE A 9 28.24 3.61 -8.76
N ILE A 10 28.97 4.14 -7.77
CA ILE A 10 28.51 5.27 -6.96
C ILE A 10 28.33 6.53 -7.81
N TYR A 11 29.27 6.80 -8.73
CA TYR A 11 29.25 7.95 -9.63
C TYR A 11 28.12 7.86 -10.66
N GLN A 12 27.91 6.70 -11.28
CA GLN A 12 26.79 6.45 -12.20
C GLN A 12 25.44 6.50 -11.46
N THR A 13 25.38 5.98 -10.22
CA THR A 13 24.20 6.11 -9.35
C THR A 13 23.89 7.58 -9.07
N PHE A 14 24.92 8.41 -8.79
CA PHE A 14 24.78 9.84 -8.52
C PHE A 14 24.40 10.67 -9.77
N ILE A 15 24.90 10.30 -10.96
CA ILE A 15 24.52 10.93 -12.23
C ILE A 15 23.05 10.61 -12.57
N ASN A 16 22.67 9.33 -12.60
CA ASN A 16 21.30 8.90 -12.86
C ASN A 16 20.31 9.54 -11.87
N GLN A 17 20.72 9.73 -10.61
CA GLN A 17 19.93 10.41 -9.59
C GLN A 17 19.68 11.89 -9.90
N ASN A 18 20.70 12.63 -10.33
CA ASN A 18 20.53 14.04 -10.69
C ASN A 18 19.67 14.23 -11.94
N GLU A 19 19.74 13.30 -12.89
CA GLU A 19 18.84 13.29 -14.05
C GLU A 19 17.40 12.99 -13.63
N MET A 20 17.17 11.98 -12.79
CA MET A 20 15.85 11.67 -12.24
C MET A 20 15.26 12.83 -11.43
N LEU A 21 16.05 13.54 -10.62
CA LEU A 21 15.56 14.72 -9.89
C LEU A 21 15.22 15.90 -10.80
N LYS A 22 15.96 16.07 -11.91
CA LYS A 22 15.62 17.04 -12.96
C LYS A 22 14.33 16.63 -13.66
N GLU A 23 14.17 15.36 -13.99
CA GLU A 23 12.93 14.81 -14.54
C GLU A 23 11.76 15.04 -13.58
N ILE A 24 11.90 14.75 -12.28
CA ILE A 24 10.89 15.01 -11.25
C ILE A 24 10.49 16.49 -11.22
N LYS A 25 11.45 17.44 -11.24
CA LYS A 25 11.12 18.87 -11.29
C LYS A 25 10.42 19.28 -12.58
N ILE A 26 10.88 18.74 -13.72
CA ILE A 26 10.22 18.95 -15.02
C ILE A 26 8.81 18.36 -15.00
N MET A 27 8.62 17.23 -14.33
CA MET A 27 7.36 16.52 -14.16
C MET A 27 6.41 17.24 -13.21
N GLU A 28 6.87 17.74 -12.07
CA GLU A 28 6.11 18.64 -11.19
C GLU A 28 5.63 19.85 -12.00
N GLY A 29 6.53 20.45 -12.79
CA GLY A 29 6.19 21.53 -13.71
C GLY A 29 5.19 21.13 -14.79
N ASN A 30 5.27 19.92 -15.33
CA ASN A 30 4.36 19.41 -16.37
C ASN A 30 3.00 18.99 -15.81
N LEU A 31 2.93 18.42 -14.61
CA LEU A 31 1.70 18.10 -13.89
C LEU A 31 0.97 19.37 -13.49
N ASP A 32 1.68 20.35 -12.95
CA ASP A 32 1.12 21.65 -12.61
C ASP A 32 0.63 22.41 -13.85
N LYS A 33 1.36 22.29 -14.97
CA LYS A 33 0.89 22.77 -16.29
C LYS A 33 -0.32 21.98 -16.76
N SER A 34 -0.33 20.66 -16.66
CA SER A 34 -1.43 19.79 -17.11
C SER A 34 -2.71 20.08 -16.34
N ILE A 35 -2.65 20.20 -15.02
CA ILE A 35 -3.79 20.61 -14.18
C ILE A 35 -4.30 21.98 -14.61
N LYS A 36 -3.41 22.94 -14.86
CA LYS A 36 -3.77 24.30 -15.27
C LYS A 36 -4.21 24.42 -16.74
N SER A 37 -3.71 23.58 -17.64
CA SER A 37 -3.91 23.70 -19.09
C SER A 37 -5.03 22.81 -19.63
N THR A 38 -5.35 21.69 -18.97
CA THR A 38 -6.28 20.70 -19.52
C THR A 38 -7.73 20.89 -19.09
N ASN A 39 -8.04 21.89 -18.27
CA ASN A 39 -9.37 22.05 -17.65
C ASN A 39 -9.87 20.70 -17.10
N TYR A 40 -8.97 19.92 -16.47
CA TYR A 40 -9.24 18.54 -16.04
C TYR A 40 -10.42 18.53 -15.06
N GLN A 41 -11.56 18.05 -15.53
CA GLN A 41 -12.77 18.00 -14.72
C GLN A 41 -12.80 16.72 -13.88
N VAL A 42 -13.01 16.91 -12.58
CA VAL A 42 -13.35 15.84 -11.66
C VAL A 42 -14.76 16.10 -11.17
N GLU A 43 -15.65 15.13 -11.39
CA GLU A 43 -17.00 15.14 -10.84
C GLU A 43 -17.03 14.31 -9.57
N ILE A 44 -17.70 14.80 -8.53
CA ILE A 44 -17.93 14.06 -7.29
C ILE A 44 -19.42 13.92 -7.02
N LYS A 45 -19.86 12.70 -6.72
CA LYS A 45 -21.24 12.38 -6.33
C LYS A 45 -21.23 11.73 -4.97
N ASN A 46 -22.00 12.29 -4.03
CA ASN A 46 -22.15 11.77 -2.67
C ASN A 46 -20.78 11.53 -2.01
N ALA A 47 -20.01 12.61 -1.85
CA ALA A 47 -18.67 12.58 -1.26
C ALA A 47 -18.68 11.92 0.12
N ILE A 48 -17.67 11.09 0.40
CA ILE A 48 -17.48 10.50 1.73
C ILE A 48 -16.67 11.51 2.57
N PRO A 49 -17.14 11.93 3.76
CA PRO A 49 -16.47 12.98 4.52
C PRO A 49 -15.02 12.67 4.90
N LYS A 50 -14.71 11.43 5.31
CA LYS A 50 -13.34 11.01 5.62
C LYS A 50 -12.97 9.73 4.91
N ILE A 51 -11.88 9.78 4.15
CA ILE A 51 -11.31 8.61 3.48
C ILE A 51 -9.87 8.44 3.98
N ALA A 52 -9.47 7.21 4.32
CA ALA A 52 -8.07 6.91 4.58
C ALA A 52 -7.56 5.76 3.73
N LEU A 53 -6.30 5.83 3.36
CA LEU A 53 -5.54 4.77 2.69
C LEU A 53 -4.32 4.44 3.54
N ILE A 54 -4.29 3.24 4.10
CA ILE A 54 -3.15 2.68 4.79
C ILE A 54 -2.36 1.86 3.76
N ILE A 55 -1.17 2.34 3.44
CA ILE A 55 -0.22 1.66 2.57
C ILE A 55 0.71 0.84 3.48
N GLY A 56 0.48 -0.48 3.51
CA GLY A 56 1.37 -1.45 4.13
C GLY A 56 2.63 -1.67 3.28
N GLU A 57 3.60 -2.36 3.87
CA GLU A 57 4.91 -2.61 3.27
C GLU A 57 5.29 -4.09 3.47
N SER A 58 5.58 -4.80 2.38
CA SER A 58 6.07 -6.19 2.37
C SER A 58 5.19 -7.20 3.14
N THR A 59 3.92 -6.91 3.39
CA THR A 59 3.00 -7.79 4.13
C THR A 59 2.29 -8.73 3.15
N GLN A 60 2.53 -10.03 3.30
CA GLN A 60 1.86 -11.06 2.53
C GLN A 60 0.62 -11.59 3.29
N ARG A 61 -0.49 -11.86 2.59
CA ARG A 61 -1.73 -12.34 3.23
C ARG A 61 -1.62 -13.74 3.82
N ASN A 62 -0.78 -14.62 3.25
CA ASN A 62 -0.72 -16.03 3.64
C ASN A 62 -0.15 -16.25 5.05
N TYR A 63 0.51 -15.26 5.63
CA TYR A 63 0.97 -15.28 7.02
C TYR A 63 -0.01 -14.60 7.99
N MET A 64 -1.20 -14.17 7.55
CA MET A 64 -2.19 -13.53 8.42
C MET A 64 -3.26 -14.54 8.84
N ASN A 65 -3.48 -14.71 10.14
CA ASN A 65 -4.55 -15.60 10.65
C ASN A 65 -5.94 -15.23 10.12
N LEU A 66 -6.16 -13.94 9.85
CA LEU A 66 -7.34 -13.40 9.18
C LEU A 66 -7.64 -14.06 7.82
N TYR A 67 -6.60 -14.52 7.12
CA TYR A 67 -6.67 -15.23 5.83
C TYR A 67 -6.40 -16.74 5.97
N GLY A 68 -6.41 -17.28 7.19
CA GLY A 68 -6.29 -18.72 7.45
C GLY A 68 -4.93 -19.19 7.99
N TYR A 69 -3.94 -18.32 8.16
CA TYR A 69 -2.66 -18.72 8.77
C TYR A 69 -2.86 -19.27 10.20
N PRO A 70 -2.21 -20.38 10.61
CA PRO A 70 -2.52 -21.07 11.87
C PRO A 70 -2.16 -20.29 13.15
N LEU A 71 -1.13 -19.44 13.11
CA LEU A 71 -0.71 -18.67 14.28
C LEU A 71 -1.57 -17.42 14.41
N LYS A 72 -2.26 -17.27 15.54
CA LYS A 72 -3.13 -16.13 15.82
C LYS A 72 -2.29 -14.84 15.94
N ASN A 73 -2.10 -14.15 14.83
CA ASN A 73 -1.31 -12.92 14.71
C ASN A 73 -2.08 -11.73 14.11
N THR A 74 -3.40 -11.85 13.97
CA THR A 74 -4.26 -10.80 13.40
C THR A 74 -5.61 -10.69 14.13
N GLN A 75 -5.58 -10.77 15.47
CA GLN A 75 -6.78 -10.84 16.29
C GLN A 75 -7.57 -9.53 16.31
N ASN A 76 -6.90 -8.37 16.25
CA ASN A 76 -7.59 -7.08 16.28
C ASN A 76 -8.43 -6.92 15.01
N LEU A 77 -7.85 -7.21 13.85
CA LEU A 77 -8.56 -7.21 12.56
C LEU A 77 -9.65 -8.27 12.52
N SER A 78 -9.39 -9.49 13.04
CA SER A 78 -10.38 -10.55 13.12
C SER A 78 -11.61 -10.14 13.96
N GLN A 79 -11.39 -9.36 15.03
CA GLN A 79 -12.49 -8.84 15.84
C GLN A 79 -13.33 -7.81 15.06
N LYS A 80 -12.69 -6.93 14.29
CA LYS A 80 -13.40 -5.96 13.43
C LYS A 80 -14.24 -6.65 12.36
N THR A 81 -13.76 -7.75 11.78
CA THR A 81 -14.55 -8.58 10.85
C THR A 81 -15.77 -9.18 11.55
N LYS A 82 -15.62 -9.73 12.77
CA LYS A 82 -16.74 -10.26 13.56
C LYS A 82 -17.78 -9.19 13.91
N ASN A 83 -17.35 -7.95 14.13
CA ASN A 83 -18.25 -6.82 14.36
C ASN A 83 -18.95 -6.35 13.08
N GLY A 84 -18.58 -6.88 11.90
CA GLY A 84 -19.10 -6.44 10.61
C GLY A 84 -18.62 -5.04 10.21
N GLU A 85 -17.46 -4.61 10.73
CA GLU A 85 -16.82 -3.32 10.44
C GLU A 85 -15.75 -3.44 9.35
N LEU A 86 -15.15 -4.63 9.18
CA LEU A 86 -14.02 -4.88 8.28
C LEU A 86 -14.36 -5.96 7.25
N PHE A 87 -14.20 -5.62 5.98
CA PHE A 87 -14.34 -6.51 4.83
C PHE A 87 -12.95 -6.94 4.33
N ILE A 88 -12.74 -8.25 4.20
CA ILE A 88 -11.49 -8.85 3.71
C ILE A 88 -11.66 -9.25 2.24
N PHE A 89 -10.61 -9.08 1.44
CA PHE A 89 -10.61 -9.43 0.02
C PHE A 89 -9.61 -10.55 -0.26
N ASN A 90 -10.11 -11.68 -0.75
CA ASN A 90 -9.37 -12.94 -0.70
C ASN A 90 -8.43 -13.19 -1.88
N ASP A 91 -8.62 -12.51 -3.02
CA ASP A 91 -7.89 -12.81 -4.26
C ASP A 91 -7.28 -11.55 -4.89
N ILE A 92 -6.48 -10.82 -4.11
CA ILE A 92 -5.85 -9.56 -4.53
C ILE A 92 -4.35 -9.75 -4.68
N ILE A 93 -3.75 -9.29 -5.79
CA ILE A 93 -2.30 -9.30 -5.93
C ILE A 93 -1.74 -7.91 -6.20
N SER A 94 -0.48 -7.67 -5.86
CA SER A 94 0.27 -6.55 -6.40
C SER A 94 0.75 -6.82 -7.83
N SER A 95 0.92 -5.77 -8.63
CA SER A 95 1.49 -5.88 -9.99
C SER A 95 3.02 -5.96 -9.99
N TYR A 96 3.65 -5.56 -8.89
CA TYR A 96 5.10 -5.55 -8.69
C TYR A 96 5.44 -6.03 -7.27
N SER A 97 6.66 -6.53 -7.08
CA SER A 97 7.19 -6.96 -5.77
C SER A 97 8.15 -5.95 -5.14
N HIS A 98 8.14 -4.70 -5.61
CA HIS A 98 9.04 -3.65 -5.16
C HIS A 98 8.23 -2.36 -4.95
N THR A 99 8.41 -1.73 -3.79
CA THR A 99 7.64 -0.56 -3.32
C THR A 99 7.47 0.53 -4.36
N ASN A 100 8.56 0.99 -4.99
CA ASN A 100 8.50 2.10 -5.94
C ASN A 100 7.59 1.76 -7.14
N GLN A 101 7.78 0.61 -7.78
CA GLN A 101 6.98 0.21 -8.95
C GLN A 101 5.52 -0.09 -8.57
N ALA A 102 5.30 -0.72 -7.41
CA ALA A 102 3.96 -0.99 -6.91
C ALA A 102 3.19 0.31 -6.63
N LEU A 103 3.81 1.28 -5.96
CA LEU A 103 3.16 2.54 -5.60
C LEU A 103 3.00 3.50 -6.80
N GLU A 104 3.84 3.39 -7.83
CA GLU A 104 3.57 4.06 -9.12
C GLU A 104 2.21 3.64 -9.68
N SER A 105 1.89 2.35 -9.62
CA SER A 105 0.65 1.80 -10.14
C SER A 105 -0.55 1.98 -9.21
N VAL A 106 -0.36 1.88 -7.89
CA VAL A 106 -1.45 2.09 -6.93
C VAL A 106 -1.90 3.55 -6.90
N LEU A 107 -0.97 4.50 -7.03
CA LEU A 107 -1.22 5.93 -6.84
C LEU A 107 -1.47 6.70 -8.14
N THR A 108 -1.38 6.05 -9.30
CA THR A 108 -1.63 6.66 -10.62
C THR A 108 -2.44 5.73 -11.52
N PHE A 109 -2.82 6.19 -12.71
CA PHE A 109 -3.46 5.33 -13.73
C PHE A 109 -2.49 4.41 -14.50
N LYS A 110 -1.24 4.25 -14.04
CA LYS A 110 -0.29 3.29 -14.62
C LYS A 110 -0.68 1.86 -14.23
N ASN A 111 -0.82 0.99 -15.22
CA ASN A 111 -1.08 -0.43 -15.07
C ASN A 111 -0.18 -1.27 -15.98
N TYR A 112 -0.33 -2.59 -15.89
CA TYR A 112 0.45 -3.52 -16.69
C TYR A 112 0.33 -3.24 -18.20
N GLU A 113 -0.88 -3.01 -18.71
CA GLU A 113 -1.13 -2.85 -20.16
C GLU A 113 -0.61 -1.53 -20.73
N ASN A 114 -0.50 -0.48 -19.91
CA ASN A 114 0.01 0.83 -20.34
C ASN A 114 1.41 1.15 -19.80
N SER A 115 2.14 0.14 -19.33
CA SER A 115 3.45 0.26 -18.67
C SER A 115 4.56 0.95 -19.50
N SER A 116 4.39 1.06 -20.82
CA SER A 116 5.26 1.84 -21.71
C SER A 116 5.15 3.36 -21.48
N THR A 117 4.06 3.82 -20.88
CA THR A 117 3.88 5.21 -20.45
C THR A 117 4.40 5.36 -19.03
N ALA A 118 5.34 6.29 -18.83
CA ALA A 118 5.91 6.54 -17.52
C ALA A 118 4.84 7.02 -16.52
N TRP A 119 4.90 6.54 -15.27
CA TRP A 119 3.90 6.79 -14.23
C TRP A 119 3.55 8.27 -14.04
N TYR A 120 4.55 9.14 -14.13
CA TYR A 120 4.41 10.59 -13.92
C TYR A 120 3.69 11.31 -15.06
N LYS A 121 3.39 10.63 -16.17
CA LYS A 121 2.53 11.14 -17.25
C LYS A 121 1.05 10.85 -16.99
N HIS A 122 0.73 10.01 -16.00
CA HIS A 122 -0.63 9.74 -15.55
C HIS A 122 -1.03 10.72 -14.44
N MET A 123 -2.33 11.02 -14.36
CA MET A 123 -2.84 11.72 -13.19
C MET A 123 -2.69 10.84 -11.94
N ASN A 124 -2.32 11.45 -10.82
CA ASN A 124 -2.17 10.76 -9.55
C ASN A 124 -3.36 10.98 -8.62
N LEU A 125 -3.55 10.04 -7.69
CA LEU A 125 -4.64 10.01 -6.73
C LEU A 125 -4.75 11.29 -5.90
N ILE A 126 -3.62 11.86 -5.46
CA ILE A 126 -3.61 13.06 -4.63
C ILE A 126 -4.14 14.27 -5.40
N ASP A 127 -3.73 14.45 -6.66
CA ASP A 127 -4.25 15.54 -7.48
C ASP A 127 -5.73 15.37 -7.81
N ILE A 128 -6.18 14.15 -8.11
CA ILE A 128 -7.60 13.86 -8.34
C ILE A 128 -8.42 14.27 -7.12
N LEU A 129 -7.97 13.89 -5.92
CA LEU A 129 -8.67 14.23 -4.68
C LEU A 129 -8.67 15.72 -4.36
N LYS A 130 -7.57 16.43 -4.66
CA LYS A 130 -7.52 17.89 -4.54
C LYS A 130 -8.48 18.57 -5.50
N LEU A 131 -8.54 18.11 -6.75
CA LEU A 131 -9.51 18.59 -7.75
C LEU A 131 -10.95 18.26 -7.34
N ALA A 132 -11.17 17.14 -6.66
CA ALA A 132 -12.46 16.76 -6.07
C ALA A 132 -12.81 17.53 -4.78
N GLY A 133 -11.95 18.46 -4.32
CA GLY A 133 -12.19 19.31 -3.15
C GLY A 133 -11.81 18.70 -1.80
N TYR A 134 -11.06 17.60 -1.76
CA TYR A 134 -10.58 17.02 -0.50
C TYR A 134 -9.34 17.74 0.04
N LYS A 135 -9.30 17.90 1.36
CA LYS A 135 -8.07 18.20 2.09
C LYS A 135 -7.23 16.93 2.22
N THR A 136 -6.01 16.96 1.70
CA THR A 136 -5.15 15.77 1.60
C THR A 136 -3.98 15.80 2.59
N PHE A 137 -3.80 14.71 3.32
CA PHE A 137 -2.77 14.52 4.34
C PHE A 137 -1.96 13.25 4.04
N TRP A 138 -0.63 13.33 4.14
CA TRP A 138 0.26 12.18 3.98
C TRP A 138 1.16 12.04 5.20
N LEU A 139 1.04 10.93 5.94
CA LEU A 139 1.85 10.59 7.09
C LEU A 139 2.68 9.34 6.77
N SER A 140 4.01 9.44 6.88
CA SER A 140 4.90 8.36 6.47
C SER A 140 5.91 8.03 7.55
N ASN A 141 6.02 6.74 7.86
CA ASN A 141 7.14 6.21 8.64
C ASN A 141 8.27 5.69 7.75
N GLN A 142 8.01 5.52 6.45
CA GLN A 142 9.06 5.40 5.45
C GLN A 142 9.79 6.74 5.27
N GLU A 143 11.08 6.64 4.92
CA GLU A 143 12.01 7.76 4.87
C GLU A 143 11.52 8.93 4.01
N SER A 144 11.67 10.15 4.54
CA SER A 144 11.39 11.40 3.80
C SER A 144 12.50 11.78 2.84
N VAL A 145 13.70 11.23 3.07
CA VAL A 145 14.90 11.78 2.49
C VAL A 145 14.86 11.47 1.02
N ALA A 146 14.93 12.53 0.25
CA ALA A 146 15.05 12.58 -1.20
C ALA A 146 16.35 11.92 -1.71
N SER A 147 16.84 10.91 -1.00
CA SER A 147 18.08 10.23 -1.26
C SER A 147 18.03 9.50 -2.59
N TYR A 148 16.88 9.04 -3.12
CA TYR A 148 16.88 8.23 -4.36
C TYR A 148 15.57 8.26 -5.21
N GLY A 149 14.93 9.41 -5.42
CA GLY A 149 13.83 9.57 -6.42
C GLY A 149 12.65 8.60 -6.36
N ASN A 150 12.27 8.19 -5.15
CA ASN A 150 11.10 7.35 -4.91
C ASN A 150 9.80 8.05 -5.37
N SER A 151 9.00 7.35 -6.18
CA SER A 151 7.77 7.84 -6.80
C SER A 151 6.74 8.31 -5.76
N TYR A 152 6.55 7.55 -4.68
CA TYR A 152 5.60 7.88 -3.62
C TYR A 152 5.96 9.17 -2.89
N SER A 153 7.24 9.48 -2.70
CA SER A 153 7.68 10.73 -2.04
C SER A 153 7.38 11.97 -2.91
N VAL A 154 7.43 11.82 -4.24
CA VAL A 154 7.02 12.88 -5.18
C VAL A 154 5.51 13.12 -5.08
N ILE A 155 4.72 12.05 -5.11
CA ILE A 155 3.25 12.13 -4.99
C ILE A 155 2.86 12.67 -3.60
N ALA A 156 3.53 12.23 -2.53
CA ALA A 156 3.29 12.67 -1.16
C ALA A 156 3.36 14.19 -1.03
N LYS A 157 4.41 14.82 -1.58
CA LYS A 157 4.63 16.28 -1.56
C LYS A 157 3.51 17.09 -2.21
N ARG A 158 2.67 16.47 -3.04
CA ARG A 158 1.51 17.13 -3.67
C ARG A 158 0.33 17.28 -2.70
N SER A 159 0.35 16.56 -1.58
CA SER A 159 -0.64 16.67 -0.51
C SER A 159 -0.61 18.05 0.12
N HIS A 160 -1.72 18.48 0.70
CA HIS A 160 -1.75 19.76 1.41
C HIS A 160 -0.83 19.76 2.63
N ILE A 161 -0.78 18.64 3.36
CA ILE A 161 0.12 18.45 4.50
C ILE A 161 0.82 17.11 4.35
N THR A 162 2.15 17.13 4.44
CA THR A 162 2.99 15.93 4.50
C THR A 162 3.79 15.93 5.80
N LYS A 163 3.78 14.82 6.53
CA LYS A 163 4.56 14.61 7.76
C LYS A 163 5.29 13.29 7.70
N TYR A 164 6.56 13.30 8.07
CA TYR A 164 7.40 12.10 8.16
C TYR A 164 7.81 11.88 9.60
N SER A 165 7.90 10.62 10.03
CA SER A 165 8.31 10.24 11.40
C SER A 165 9.74 10.65 11.74
N SER A 166 10.61 10.70 10.75
CA SER A 166 12.00 11.11 10.90
C SER A 166 12.51 11.77 9.61
N GLN A 167 13.14 12.93 9.74
CA GLN A 167 13.99 13.48 8.70
C GLN A 167 15.37 12.81 8.83
N ARG A 168 15.52 11.56 8.36
CA ARG A 168 16.76 10.78 8.49
C ARG A 168 17.88 11.30 7.58
N VAL A 169 18.26 12.57 7.71
CA VAL A 169 19.28 13.19 6.84
C VAL A 169 20.69 12.60 7.09
N ASP A 170 20.90 11.85 8.19
CA ASP A 170 22.23 11.43 8.65
C ASP A 170 22.41 9.92 8.94
N GLY A 171 21.39 9.09 8.73
CA GLY A 171 21.46 7.63 9.00
C GLY A 171 21.66 7.24 10.48
N LYS A 172 21.55 8.17 11.43
CA LYS A 172 21.80 7.95 12.87
C LYS A 172 20.54 7.94 13.73
N SER A 173 19.39 8.31 13.17
CA SER A 173 18.12 8.32 13.91
C SER A 173 17.64 6.88 14.18
N PRO A 174 17.25 6.53 15.42
CA PRO A 174 16.82 5.18 15.78
C PRO A 174 15.60 4.75 14.96
N LEU A 175 15.48 3.46 14.67
CA LEU A 175 14.29 2.87 14.05
C LEU A 175 13.06 3.14 14.93
N THR A 176 12.09 3.84 14.36
CA THR A 176 10.82 4.14 15.03
C THR A 176 9.75 3.21 14.49
N TYR A 177 9.04 2.52 15.39
CA TYR A 177 7.93 1.65 15.01
C TYR A 177 6.73 2.45 14.47
N ASP A 178 5.88 1.82 13.66
CA ASP A 178 4.77 2.51 12.96
C ASP A 178 3.73 3.18 13.87
N GLY A 179 3.69 2.82 15.16
CA GLY A 179 2.87 3.50 16.17
C GLY A 179 3.11 5.03 16.25
N ILE A 180 4.28 5.52 15.83
CA ILE A 180 4.56 6.97 15.73
C ILE A 180 3.57 7.71 14.84
N LEU A 181 3.01 7.06 13.81
CA LEU A 181 2.05 7.69 12.91
C LEU A 181 0.76 8.10 13.62
N LEU A 182 0.37 7.38 14.68
CA LEU A 182 -0.77 7.74 15.52
C LEU A 182 -0.51 9.03 16.30
N ASP A 183 0.74 9.29 16.69
CA ASP A 183 1.11 10.53 17.36
C ASP A 183 1.20 11.69 16.38
N ILE A 184 1.78 11.46 15.19
CA ILE A 184 1.79 12.46 14.11
C ILE A 184 0.36 12.85 13.71
N PHE A 185 -0.54 11.88 13.60
CA PHE A 185 -1.95 12.12 13.26
C PHE A 185 -2.63 13.08 14.25
N LYS A 186 -2.33 12.97 15.56
CA LYS A 186 -2.86 13.88 16.59
C LYS A 186 -2.41 15.34 16.41
N THR A 187 -1.29 15.57 15.70
CA THR A 187 -0.77 16.92 15.44
C THR A 187 -1.41 17.59 14.22
N LEU A 188 -2.21 16.85 13.44
CA LEU A 188 -2.86 17.40 12.26
C LEU A 188 -3.93 18.44 12.64
N PRO A 189 -4.09 19.51 11.84
CA PRO A 189 -5.15 20.47 12.05
C PRO A 189 -6.50 19.79 11.87
N GLN A 190 -7.44 20.12 12.76
CA GLN A 190 -8.84 19.74 12.59
C GLN A 190 -9.42 20.47 11.37
N THR A 191 -10.20 19.77 10.56
CA THR A 191 -10.88 20.34 9.39
C THR A 191 -12.31 19.87 9.33
N LYS A 192 -13.20 20.75 8.85
CA LYS A 192 -14.60 20.42 8.52
C LYS A 192 -14.75 20.07 7.03
N GLU A 193 -13.69 20.24 6.24
CA GLU A 193 -13.67 19.84 4.83
C GLU A 193 -13.63 18.31 4.72
N ASN A 194 -14.13 17.79 3.60
CA ASN A 194 -13.89 16.40 3.24
C ASN A 194 -12.38 16.15 3.20
N SER A 195 -11.92 15.06 3.79
CA SER A 195 -10.50 14.84 4.04
C SER A 195 -10.05 13.45 3.64
N PHE A 196 -8.84 13.39 3.08
CA PHE A 196 -8.16 12.18 2.67
C PHE A 196 -6.83 12.03 3.40
N TYR A 197 -6.61 10.89 4.02
CA TYR A 197 -5.41 10.60 4.81
C TYR A 197 -4.67 9.40 4.24
N ILE A 198 -3.37 9.55 4.00
CA ILE A 198 -2.47 8.41 3.74
C ILE A 198 -1.64 8.13 4.98
N PHE A 199 -1.59 6.87 5.37
CA PHE A 199 -0.65 6.33 6.35
C PHE A 199 0.28 5.35 5.63
N HIS A 200 1.55 5.71 5.47
CA HIS A 200 2.54 4.87 4.81
C HIS A 200 3.46 4.21 5.84
N LEU A 201 3.30 2.89 5.99
CA LEU A 201 3.91 2.09 7.05
C LEU A 201 5.30 1.58 6.63
N LEU A 202 6.15 1.26 7.61
CA LEU A 202 7.27 0.33 7.42
C LEU A 202 6.80 -1.13 7.42
N GLY A 203 5.62 -1.40 7.98
CA GLY A 203 4.91 -2.66 7.89
C GLY A 203 5.78 -3.83 8.33
N THR A 204 5.95 -4.79 7.43
CA THR A 204 6.73 -6.01 7.65
C THR A 204 8.00 -6.04 6.80
N HIS A 205 8.55 -4.88 6.44
CA HIS A 205 9.79 -4.77 5.67
C HIS A 205 10.95 -5.56 6.29
N ARG A 206 11.83 -6.08 5.43
CA ARG A 206 13.05 -6.82 5.79
C ARG A 206 13.83 -6.19 6.95
N GLY A 207 14.40 -7.05 7.80
CA GLY A 207 14.81 -6.68 9.16
C GLY A 207 13.66 -6.86 10.14
N TYR A 208 12.85 -7.91 9.97
CA TYR A 208 11.55 -8.10 10.61
C TYR A 208 11.54 -7.87 12.12
N LYS A 209 12.62 -8.27 12.83
CA LYS A 209 12.78 -8.07 14.27
C LYS A 209 12.72 -6.60 14.71
N GLU A 210 13.12 -5.69 13.83
CA GLU A 210 13.15 -4.26 14.06
C GLU A 210 11.81 -3.57 13.72
N ARG A 211 10.80 -4.34 13.26
CA ARG A 211 9.48 -3.80 12.91
C ARG A 211 8.53 -3.75 14.09
N TYR A 212 8.87 -4.40 15.20
CA TYR A 212 8.01 -4.49 16.37
C TYR A 212 8.80 -4.33 17.69
N PRO A 213 8.18 -3.76 18.73
CA PRO A 213 8.79 -3.67 20.06
C PRO A 213 8.83 -5.02 20.76
N ALA A 214 9.69 -5.16 21.77
CA ALA A 214 9.94 -6.43 22.45
C ALA A 214 8.67 -7.12 23.00
N ASN A 215 7.67 -6.35 23.43
CA ASN A 215 6.39 -6.89 23.91
C ASN A 215 5.50 -7.52 22.81
N PHE A 216 5.90 -7.43 21.54
CA PHE A 216 5.27 -8.12 20.41
C PHE A 216 6.06 -9.35 19.95
N GLU A 217 7.14 -9.71 20.64
CA GLU A 217 7.87 -10.98 20.43
C GLU A 217 7.09 -12.15 21.05
N LYS A 218 6.02 -12.56 20.39
CA LYS A 218 5.11 -13.60 20.88
C LYS A 218 5.48 -14.99 20.37
N PHE A 219 5.79 -15.09 19.08
CA PHE A 219 6.11 -16.34 18.41
C PHE A 219 7.62 -16.53 18.33
N THR A 220 8.03 -17.78 18.50
CA THR A 220 9.43 -18.22 18.44
C THR A 220 9.62 -19.20 17.30
N TYR A 221 10.85 -19.61 17.05
CA TYR A 221 11.16 -20.62 16.04
C TYR A 221 10.48 -21.98 16.29
N GLN A 222 10.07 -22.27 17.53
CA GLN A 222 9.38 -23.52 17.90
C GLN A 222 7.91 -23.52 17.47
N ASP A 223 7.33 -22.34 17.27
CA ASP A 223 5.94 -22.18 16.84
C ASP A 223 5.79 -22.31 15.30
N ILE A 224 6.89 -22.17 14.57
CA ILE A 224 6.90 -22.22 13.10
C ILE A 224 6.80 -23.66 12.64
N LYS A 225 5.67 -23.97 12.01
CA LYS A 225 5.38 -25.26 11.37
C LYS A 225 5.19 -25.02 9.88
N THR A 226 6.06 -25.60 9.08
CA THR A 226 6.09 -25.47 7.62
C THR A 226 6.24 -26.85 7.00
N ASP A 227 5.74 -27.02 5.77
CA ASP A 227 5.91 -28.28 5.04
C ASP A 227 7.35 -28.47 4.54
N ILE A 228 8.11 -27.38 4.45
CA ILE A 228 9.55 -27.46 4.17
C ILE A 228 10.36 -27.55 5.46
N ASN A 229 11.48 -28.28 5.40
CA ASN A 229 12.38 -28.46 6.55
C ASN A 229 13.29 -27.22 6.71
N LEU A 230 12.92 -26.35 7.63
CA LEU A 230 13.69 -25.15 7.97
C LEU A 230 14.72 -25.45 9.06
N ASP A 231 15.92 -24.87 8.93
CA ASP A 231 16.85 -24.82 10.04
C ASP A 231 16.40 -23.80 11.11
N LYS A 232 17.02 -23.86 12.29
CA LYS A 232 16.68 -22.96 13.41
C LYS A 232 16.82 -21.48 13.06
N LYS A 233 17.74 -21.10 12.16
CA LYS A 233 17.96 -19.71 11.77
C LYS A 233 16.83 -19.25 10.83
N GLN A 234 16.45 -20.06 9.85
CA GLN A 234 15.34 -19.80 8.95
C GLN A 234 14.02 -19.72 9.73
N SER A 235 13.72 -20.68 10.62
CA SER A 235 12.51 -20.62 11.46
C SER A 235 12.48 -19.39 12.38
N LYS A 236 13.64 -18.90 12.86
CA LYS A 236 13.70 -17.63 13.60
C LYS A 236 13.34 -16.42 12.73
N ILE A 237 13.77 -16.41 11.46
CA ILE A 237 13.43 -15.34 10.52
C ILE A 237 11.91 -15.34 10.26
N VAL A 238 11.32 -16.51 10.00
CA VAL A 238 9.87 -16.66 9.85
C VAL A 238 9.13 -16.19 11.10
N ALA A 239 9.57 -16.59 12.30
CA ALA A 239 8.97 -16.13 13.56
C ALA A 239 9.02 -14.59 13.71
N ASN A 240 10.13 -13.96 13.31
CA ASN A 240 10.23 -12.51 13.30
C ASN A 240 9.23 -11.87 12.32
N TYR A 241 9.02 -12.46 11.14
CA TYR A 241 8.02 -11.98 10.18
C TYR A 241 6.59 -12.09 10.74
N VAL A 242 6.25 -13.23 11.36
CA VAL A 242 4.95 -13.44 12.01
C VAL A 242 4.71 -12.46 13.14
N ASN A 243 5.72 -12.14 13.96
CA ASN A 243 5.63 -11.12 15.01
C ASN A 243 5.50 -9.69 14.44
N ALA A 244 6.15 -9.39 13.31
CA ALA A 244 5.97 -8.12 12.62
C ALA A 244 4.52 -7.97 12.13
N ILE A 245 3.91 -9.04 11.61
CA ILE A 245 2.48 -9.07 11.26
C ILE A 245 1.59 -8.84 12.49
N LEU A 246 1.92 -9.43 13.64
CA LEU A 246 1.19 -9.21 14.90
C LEU A 246 1.21 -7.73 15.32
N TYR A 247 2.34 -7.04 15.15
CA TYR A 247 2.41 -5.62 15.42
C TYR A 247 1.67 -4.79 14.36
N ASN A 248 1.80 -5.15 13.08
CA ASN A 248 1.06 -4.53 11.98
C ASN A 248 -0.46 -4.63 12.18
N ASP A 249 -0.99 -5.77 12.64
CA ASP A 249 -2.40 -5.95 13.02
C ASP A 249 -2.87 -4.90 14.04
N LYS A 250 -2.06 -4.66 15.07
CA LYS A 250 -2.36 -3.65 16.09
C LYS A 250 -2.38 -2.25 15.50
N ILE A 251 -1.35 -1.88 14.74
CA ILE A 251 -1.23 -0.52 14.20
C ILE A 251 -2.31 -0.21 13.16
N VAL A 252 -2.57 -1.13 12.23
CA VAL A 252 -3.64 -0.97 11.24
C VAL A 252 -4.99 -0.82 11.94
N SER A 253 -5.26 -1.63 12.96
CA SER A 253 -6.49 -1.53 13.75
C SER A 253 -6.60 -0.21 14.51
N ASP A 254 -5.52 0.26 15.13
CA ASP A 254 -5.49 1.53 15.85
C ASP A 254 -5.70 2.74 14.93
N ILE A 255 -5.21 2.68 13.68
CA ILE A 255 -5.46 3.70 12.67
C ILE A 255 -6.94 3.69 12.29
N MET A 256 -7.53 2.53 12.02
CA MET A 256 -8.97 2.41 11.74
C MET A 256 -9.82 3.00 12.89
N ASP A 257 -9.42 2.78 14.14
CA ASP A 257 -10.10 3.32 15.31
C ASP A 257 -10.07 4.86 15.40
N LYS A 258 -9.17 5.55 14.67
CA LYS A 258 -9.18 7.01 14.56
C LYS A 258 -10.35 7.56 13.76
N PHE A 259 -11.02 6.73 12.98
CA PHE A 259 -12.11 7.10 12.08
C PHE A 259 -13.47 6.54 12.53
N LYS A 260 -13.55 5.88 13.69
CA LYS A 260 -14.76 5.17 14.12
C LYS A 260 -15.96 6.08 14.41
N ASP A 261 -15.71 7.31 14.85
CA ASP A 261 -16.72 8.28 15.26
C ASP A 261 -17.12 9.24 14.11
N ASP A 262 -16.55 9.04 12.92
CA ASP A 262 -16.80 9.82 11.71
C ASP A 262 -17.62 9.04 10.68
N GLU A 263 -18.16 9.70 9.65
CA GLU A 263 -18.61 9.03 8.42
C GLU A 263 -17.38 8.76 7.55
N ALA A 264 -16.84 7.54 7.64
CA ALA A 264 -15.52 7.23 7.14
C ALA A 264 -15.37 5.84 6.54
N ILE A 265 -14.47 5.76 5.56
CA ILE A 265 -13.96 4.51 4.97
C ILE A 265 -12.43 4.48 5.04
N VAL A 266 -11.87 3.33 5.38
CA VAL A 266 -10.43 3.13 5.48
C VAL A 266 -10.05 1.93 4.62
N PHE A 267 -9.24 2.16 3.60
CA PHE A 267 -8.63 1.13 2.77
C PHE A 267 -7.28 0.74 3.38
N TYR A 268 -6.97 -0.55 3.41
CA TYR A 268 -5.63 -1.05 3.66
C TYR A 268 -5.23 -1.99 2.53
N LEU A 269 -4.05 -1.77 1.95
CA LEU A 269 -3.37 -2.72 1.08
C LEU A 269 -1.88 -2.73 1.43
N SER A 270 -1.25 -3.90 1.36
CA SER A 270 0.22 -3.94 1.24
C SER A 270 0.61 -3.55 -0.18
N ASP A 271 1.72 -2.84 -0.33
CA ASP A 271 2.30 -2.51 -1.64
C ASP A 271 2.68 -3.78 -2.43
N HIS A 272 3.30 -4.73 -1.75
CA HIS A 272 3.62 -6.08 -2.19
C HIS A 272 3.70 -7.05 -1.00
N GLY A 273 3.86 -8.34 -1.30
CA GLY A 273 4.10 -9.40 -0.32
C GLY A 273 5.59 -9.64 -0.10
N GLU A 274 5.95 -10.71 0.59
CA GLU A 274 7.34 -11.14 0.71
C GLU A 274 7.42 -12.65 0.86
N GLU A 275 8.32 -13.29 0.12
CA GLU A 275 8.62 -14.71 0.31
C GLU A 275 9.53 -14.85 1.53
N VAL A 276 9.19 -15.73 2.45
CA VAL A 276 9.92 -15.95 3.71
C VAL A 276 10.10 -17.45 3.91
N TYR A 277 10.91 -18.06 3.02
CA TYR A 277 11.14 -19.49 2.98
C TYR A 277 9.86 -20.31 2.75
N ASP A 278 8.98 -19.86 1.85
CA ASP A 278 7.71 -20.55 1.63
C ASP A 278 7.88 -21.87 0.86
N PHE A 279 8.83 -21.92 -0.08
CA PHE A 279 9.04 -23.11 -0.93
C PHE A 279 10.50 -23.38 -1.32
N ARG A 280 11.44 -22.52 -0.91
CA ARG A 280 12.88 -22.65 -1.21
C ARG A 280 13.71 -21.87 -0.18
N ASP A 281 15.04 -22.01 -0.24
CA ASP A 281 15.98 -21.26 0.62
C ASP A 281 16.14 -19.80 0.16
N PHE A 282 15.06 -19.03 0.31
CA PHE A 282 15.03 -17.61 -0.04
C PHE A 282 14.09 -16.85 0.90
N ALA A 283 14.53 -15.68 1.35
CA ALA A 283 13.71 -14.72 2.08
C ALA A 283 13.93 -13.31 1.53
N GLY A 284 12.88 -12.73 0.98
CA GLY A 284 12.90 -11.45 0.31
C GLY A 284 11.92 -11.40 -0.87
N HIS A 285 12.19 -10.48 -1.79
CA HIS A 285 11.45 -10.31 -3.03
C HIS A 285 12.41 -10.02 -4.18
N SER A 286 12.09 -10.51 -5.38
CA SER A 286 12.92 -10.32 -6.57
C SER A 286 12.14 -10.65 -7.84
N ASP A 287 12.16 -9.74 -8.81
CA ASP A 287 11.50 -9.95 -10.10
C ASP A 287 12.07 -11.19 -10.85
N THR A 288 13.37 -11.47 -10.78
CA THR A 288 13.98 -12.61 -11.48
C THR A 288 13.68 -13.95 -10.82
N MET A 289 13.22 -13.93 -9.57
CA MET A 289 12.87 -15.10 -8.78
C MET A 289 11.38 -15.05 -8.41
N ALA A 290 10.52 -14.67 -9.35
CA ALA A 290 9.09 -14.48 -9.10
C ALA A 290 8.43 -15.66 -8.36
N SER A 291 7.66 -15.34 -7.33
CA SER A 291 6.78 -16.27 -6.63
C SER A 291 5.47 -15.59 -6.26
N ARG A 292 4.40 -16.38 -6.10
CA ARG A 292 3.09 -15.87 -5.65
C ARG A 292 3.20 -15.10 -4.33
N TYR A 293 4.03 -15.56 -3.42
CA TYR A 293 4.18 -15.01 -2.07
C TYR A 293 4.69 -13.56 -2.05
N MET A 294 5.40 -13.14 -3.11
CA MET A 294 5.87 -11.76 -3.29
C MET A 294 4.77 -10.79 -3.72
N VAL A 295 3.64 -11.29 -4.22
CA VAL A 295 2.55 -10.44 -4.75
C VAL A 295 1.19 -10.73 -4.13
N GLU A 296 1.02 -11.81 -3.37
CA GLU A 296 -0.20 -12.10 -2.63
C GLU A 296 -0.35 -11.20 -1.40
N ILE A 297 -0.95 -10.04 -1.62
CA ILE A 297 -1.13 -9.01 -0.60
C ILE A 297 -2.48 -9.14 0.14
N PRO A 298 -2.55 -8.66 1.40
CA PRO A 298 -3.82 -8.38 2.05
C PRO A 298 -4.42 -7.10 1.49
N PHE A 299 -5.74 -7.12 1.26
CA PHE A 299 -6.53 -5.92 0.98
C PHE A 299 -7.79 -5.95 1.83
N MET A 300 -8.05 -4.87 2.55
CA MET A 300 -9.16 -4.79 3.49
C MET A 300 -9.80 -3.41 3.43
N ILE A 301 -11.11 -3.37 3.68
CA ILE A 301 -11.86 -2.13 3.79
C ILE A 301 -12.58 -2.12 5.13
N TYR A 302 -12.26 -1.14 5.95
CA TYR A 302 -13.01 -0.80 7.16
C TYR A 302 -14.02 0.29 6.84
N VAL A 303 -15.22 0.16 7.38
CA VAL A 303 -16.29 1.16 7.30
C VAL A 303 -16.74 1.56 8.69
N SER A 304 -16.90 2.86 8.93
CA SER A 304 -17.45 3.32 10.20
C SER A 304 -18.95 3.01 10.31
N SER A 305 -19.48 3.05 11.54
CA SER A 305 -20.91 2.83 11.78
C SER A 305 -21.79 3.85 11.04
N GLN A 306 -21.37 5.13 11.01
CA GLN A 306 -22.08 6.19 10.30
C GLN A 306 -22.11 5.95 8.79
N LEU A 307 -20.97 5.58 8.18
CA LEU A 307 -20.94 5.29 6.74
C LEU A 307 -21.81 4.08 6.41
N LYS A 308 -21.73 3.02 7.22
CA LYS A 308 -22.54 1.80 7.03
C LYS A 308 -24.04 2.10 7.06
N GLN A 309 -24.47 3.03 7.92
CA GLN A 309 -25.86 3.47 8.01
C GLN A 309 -26.26 4.36 6.84
N ASN A 310 -25.43 5.35 6.49
CA ASN A 310 -25.76 6.39 5.52
C ASN A 310 -25.61 5.91 4.07
N ARG A 311 -24.73 4.92 3.82
CA ARG A 311 -24.31 4.49 2.47
C ARG A 311 -24.44 2.97 2.25
N PRO A 312 -25.63 2.37 2.41
CA PRO A 312 -25.84 0.94 2.20
C PRO A 312 -25.53 0.49 0.76
N ASP A 313 -25.59 1.41 -0.21
CA ASP A 313 -25.16 1.21 -1.60
C ASP A 313 -23.67 0.84 -1.70
N ILE A 314 -22.81 1.59 -1.01
CA ILE A 314 -21.36 1.34 -0.93
C ILE A 314 -21.10 0.00 -0.24
N ILE A 315 -21.79 -0.29 0.86
CA ILE A 315 -21.61 -1.54 1.60
C ILE A 315 -21.92 -2.75 0.72
N LYS A 316 -23.00 -2.69 -0.06
CA LYS A 316 -23.38 -3.76 -0.99
C LYS A 316 -22.31 -3.98 -2.07
N LYS A 317 -21.77 -2.89 -2.65
CA LYS A 317 -20.65 -2.98 -3.61
C LYS A 317 -19.43 -3.68 -3.02
N ILE A 318 -19.04 -3.29 -1.80
CA ILE A 318 -17.90 -3.89 -1.09
C ILE A 318 -18.13 -5.38 -0.83
N GLN A 319 -19.31 -5.76 -0.33
CA GLN A 319 -19.67 -7.16 -0.04
C GLN A 319 -19.62 -8.04 -1.30
N ASN A 320 -20.13 -7.54 -2.42
CA ASN A 320 -20.14 -8.29 -3.69
C ASN A 320 -18.73 -8.54 -4.24
N ALA A 321 -17.76 -7.72 -3.86
CA ALA A 321 -16.42 -7.71 -4.44
C ALA A 321 -15.38 -8.58 -3.69
N GLN A 322 -15.67 -9.05 -2.46
CA GLN A 322 -14.68 -9.67 -1.57
C GLN A 322 -13.94 -10.90 -2.14
N ASN A 323 -14.55 -11.60 -3.09
CA ASN A 323 -13.99 -12.82 -3.68
C ASN A 323 -13.62 -12.67 -5.16
N LEU A 324 -13.67 -11.46 -5.70
CA LEU A 324 -13.28 -11.20 -7.09
C LEU A 324 -11.75 -11.11 -7.20
N PRO A 325 -11.15 -11.65 -8.28
CA PRO A 325 -9.74 -11.48 -8.54
C PRO A 325 -9.44 -10.03 -8.91
N PHE A 326 -8.39 -9.46 -8.32
CA PHE A 326 -7.96 -8.09 -8.58
C PHE A 326 -6.44 -7.96 -8.58
N MET A 327 -5.95 -6.96 -9.29
CA MET A 327 -4.56 -6.54 -9.26
C MET A 327 -4.49 -5.08 -8.82
N SER A 328 -3.57 -4.75 -7.91
CA SER A 328 -3.52 -3.44 -7.25
C SER A 328 -3.20 -2.27 -8.19
N ASP A 329 -2.77 -2.55 -9.43
CA ASP A 329 -2.55 -1.54 -10.45
C ASP A 329 -3.84 -0.91 -11.01
N ASP A 330 -5.00 -1.49 -10.69
CA ASP A 330 -6.31 -0.89 -10.96
C ASP A 330 -6.90 -0.21 -9.71
N PHE A 331 -6.16 -0.13 -8.59
CA PHE A 331 -6.67 0.38 -7.31
C PHE A 331 -7.30 1.78 -7.43
N ILE A 332 -6.69 2.68 -8.20
CA ILE A 332 -7.19 4.04 -8.38
C ILE A 332 -8.62 4.07 -8.98
N HIS A 333 -8.95 3.12 -9.88
CA HIS A 333 -10.30 2.98 -10.43
C HIS A 333 -11.28 2.50 -9.36
N ALA A 334 -10.90 1.46 -8.61
CA ALA A 334 -11.72 0.94 -7.52
C ALA A 334 -11.97 2.00 -6.42
N PHE A 335 -10.93 2.73 -6.05
CA PHE A 335 -11.00 3.85 -5.11
C PHE A 335 -11.97 4.93 -5.58
N MET A 336 -11.82 5.39 -6.82
CA MET A 336 -12.66 6.45 -7.39
C MET A 336 -14.13 6.03 -7.45
N ASP A 337 -14.43 4.78 -7.79
CA ASP A 337 -15.81 4.30 -7.83
C ASP A 337 -16.48 4.33 -6.45
N ILE A 338 -15.78 3.89 -5.39
CA ILE A 338 -16.32 3.92 -4.03
C ILE A 338 -16.40 5.36 -3.50
N ALA A 339 -15.40 6.20 -3.78
CA ALA A 339 -15.38 7.60 -3.39
C ALA A 339 -16.39 8.48 -4.15
N GLY A 340 -17.07 7.93 -5.16
CA GLY A 340 -18.03 8.64 -6.00
C GLY A 340 -17.37 9.67 -6.93
N ILE A 341 -16.09 9.47 -7.27
CA ILE A 341 -15.29 10.36 -8.10
C ILE A 341 -15.26 9.85 -9.55
N LYS A 342 -15.49 10.74 -10.51
CA LYS A 342 -15.34 10.45 -11.95
C LYS A 342 -14.41 11.46 -12.60
N SER A 343 -13.63 11.00 -13.57
CA SER A 343 -12.81 11.84 -14.44
C SER A 343 -12.73 11.19 -15.82
N LYS A 344 -12.09 11.87 -16.78
CA LYS A 344 -11.86 11.32 -18.13
C LYS A 344 -11.01 10.04 -18.16
N ASP A 345 -10.19 9.81 -17.12
CA ASP A 345 -9.31 8.65 -17.03
C ASP A 345 -9.96 7.49 -16.25
N PHE A 346 -11.11 7.73 -15.59
CA PHE A 346 -11.83 6.68 -14.89
C PHE A 346 -12.38 5.63 -15.86
N ASN A 347 -12.05 4.35 -15.63
CA ASN A 347 -12.56 3.22 -16.38
C ASN A 347 -13.33 2.28 -15.44
N ASN A 348 -14.64 2.15 -15.65
CA ASN A 348 -15.49 1.32 -14.80
C ASN A 348 -15.18 -0.18 -14.93
N THR A 349 -14.69 -0.66 -16.08
CA THR A 349 -14.35 -2.08 -16.24
C THR A 349 -13.13 -2.50 -15.43
N ARG A 350 -12.38 -1.53 -14.87
CA ARG A 350 -11.24 -1.72 -13.98
C ARG A 350 -11.59 -1.47 -12.50
N SER A 351 -12.80 -0.98 -12.19
CA SER A 351 -13.22 -0.85 -10.80
C SER A 351 -13.73 -2.18 -10.26
N LEU A 352 -13.08 -2.70 -9.23
CA LEU A 352 -13.50 -3.90 -8.50
C LEU A 352 -14.96 -3.84 -7.97
N PHE A 353 -15.51 -2.64 -7.83
CA PHE A 353 -16.81 -2.37 -7.22
C PHE A 353 -17.93 -2.02 -8.22
N ASP A 354 -17.60 -2.00 -9.52
CA ASP A 354 -18.56 -1.71 -10.58
C ASP A 354 -19.11 -3.01 -11.18
N ASN A 355 -20.37 -3.01 -11.62
CA ASN A 355 -20.98 -4.19 -12.26
C ASN A 355 -20.31 -4.54 -13.60
N ALA A 356 -19.65 -3.58 -14.25
CA ALA A 356 -18.91 -3.79 -15.49
C ALA A 356 -17.48 -4.32 -15.27
N PHE A 357 -17.08 -4.61 -14.02
CA PHE A 357 -15.74 -5.09 -13.70
C PHE A 357 -15.33 -6.30 -14.54
N ASN A 358 -14.17 -6.21 -15.18
CA ASN A 358 -13.61 -7.30 -15.97
C ASN A 358 -12.83 -8.28 -15.08
N ALA A 359 -13.55 -9.18 -14.40
CA ALA A 359 -12.96 -10.24 -13.59
C ALA A 359 -12.11 -11.26 -14.39
N SER A 360 -12.16 -11.21 -15.73
CA SER A 360 -11.36 -12.07 -16.62
C SER A 360 -10.02 -11.44 -17.04
N ARG A 361 -9.71 -10.22 -16.58
CA ARG A 361 -8.42 -9.56 -16.83
C ARG A 361 -7.30 -10.45 -16.28
N LYS A 362 -6.37 -10.83 -17.16
CA LYS A 362 -5.17 -11.58 -16.77
C LYS A 362 -4.31 -10.74 -15.82
N ARG A 363 -3.87 -11.36 -14.74
CA ARG A 363 -3.01 -10.72 -13.75
C ARG A 363 -1.59 -11.18 -13.99
N PHE A 364 -0.68 -10.24 -14.24
CA PHE A 364 0.70 -10.56 -14.60
C PHE A 364 1.67 -10.08 -13.51
N TYR A 365 2.67 -10.90 -13.22
CA TYR A 365 3.81 -10.52 -12.39
C TYR A 365 5.09 -11.11 -12.98
N SER A 366 6.11 -10.25 -13.15
CA SER A 366 7.40 -10.61 -13.76
C SER A 366 7.26 -11.38 -15.09
N GLY A 367 6.35 -10.91 -15.95
CA GLY A 367 6.09 -11.49 -17.27
C GLY A 367 5.35 -12.84 -17.26
N LYS A 368 4.92 -13.33 -16.08
CA LYS A 368 4.17 -14.58 -15.93
C LYS A 368 2.71 -14.31 -15.63
N ASP A 369 1.82 -15.12 -16.21
CA ASP A 369 0.40 -15.14 -15.89
C ASP A 369 0.23 -15.71 -14.47
N TYR A 370 -0.13 -14.86 -13.51
CA TYR A 370 -0.18 -15.23 -12.10
C TYR A 370 -1.13 -16.40 -11.87
N ASP A 371 -2.31 -16.38 -12.50
CA ASP A 371 -3.36 -17.37 -12.28
C ASP A 371 -3.01 -18.75 -12.84
N LEU A 372 -2.22 -18.79 -13.92
CA LEU A 372 -1.83 -20.03 -14.58
C LEU A 372 -0.46 -20.57 -14.16
N GLU A 373 0.49 -19.68 -13.85
CA GLU A 373 1.91 -20.05 -13.68
C GLU A 373 2.42 -19.92 -12.24
N LEU A 374 1.80 -19.08 -11.40
CA LEU A 374 2.30 -18.78 -10.05
C LEU A 374 1.37 -19.24 -8.92
N LYS A 375 0.05 -19.16 -9.14
CA LYS A 375 -1.00 -19.53 -8.19
C LYS A 375 -1.24 -21.04 -7.97
N PRO A 376 -0.92 -21.99 -8.88
CA PRO A 376 -1.28 -23.40 -8.72
C PRO A 376 -0.83 -24.04 -7.40
#